data_AF-A0A2H1WZF0-F1
#
_entry.id   AF-A0A2H1WZF0-F1
#
_cell.length_a   1.000
_cell.length_b   1.000
_cell.length_c   1.000
_cell.angle_alpha   90.00
_cell.angle_beta   90.00
_cell.angle_gamma   90.00
#
_symmetry.space_group_name_H-M   'P 1'
#
loop_
_entity.id
_entity.type
_entity.pdbx_description
1 polymer ?
#
loop_
_entity_poly.entity_id
_entity_poly.type
_entity_poly.pdbx_seq_one_letter_code
_entity_poly.pdbx_strand_id
1 'polypeptide(L)'
;MNTSSFAVDSSRGKTVDAAKTFVLPDKCFQKHVGCAWGRGNKFTIYPRSQTVNKTPTDTANNKLLNIKQDILLFTPILRKLVNESNGTYLSLQKAAEAAKVSDNQVEFLKLSRQFRSIIRVCLENLQEAAAKAEGIEKNNLLSYITIFYSIECIWHLCEILYIDNIPGDIVLPYLLEWVRFHFPCHEQTAAQLLGACERGSEDHEDYWDTVVGMVVQGRVDVARALLKLHSAGESNEFKLVDNSLRSMPVYSVYGGISTGEFTISWKHWQAECRSKLSSRVLASQPKLELIMKIIMGDYSAFESIRSKYSSWFDILGGWVMFTAPWSRRHELGAAAAACAGMQATGRSHLDDMVRALLEGDLHQ
;
A
#
# COMPACT_ATOMS: atom_id res chain seq x y z
N MET A 1 -18.51 -8.20 16.38
CA MET A 1 -19.89 -7.87 16.83
C MET A 1 -20.48 -6.83 15.88
N ASN A 2 -21.68 -7.14 15.38
CA ASN A 2 -22.61 -6.34 14.58
C ASN A 2 -22.15 -5.77 13.23
N THR A 3 -22.32 -6.63 12.23
CA THR A 3 -22.66 -6.32 10.84
C THR A 3 -23.95 -5.51 10.76
N SER A 4 -23.95 -4.43 9.96
CA SER A 4 -25.18 -3.89 9.40
C SER A 4 -24.97 -3.66 7.90
N SER A 5 -25.80 -4.38 7.14
CA SER A 5 -25.92 -4.37 5.69
C SER A 5 -26.48 -3.05 5.18
N PHE A 6 -25.93 -2.54 4.08
CA PHE A 6 -26.71 -1.71 3.17
C PHE A 6 -26.61 -2.29 1.76
N ALA A 7 -27.80 -2.53 1.21
CA ALA A 7 -28.04 -3.18 -0.05
C ALA A 7 -27.50 -2.35 -1.23
N VAL A 8 -26.98 -3.10 -2.21
CA VAL A 8 -26.69 -2.62 -3.56
C VAL A 8 -28.02 -2.44 -4.28
N ASP A 9 -28.28 -1.24 -4.79
CA ASP A 9 -29.26 -1.05 -5.84
C ASP A 9 -28.52 -0.76 -7.15
N SER A 10 -28.80 -1.59 -8.16
CA SER A 10 -28.11 -1.55 -9.44
C SER A 10 -28.80 -0.55 -10.35
N SER A 11 -28.11 0.49 -10.79
CA SER A 11 -28.42 1.15 -12.06
C SER A 11 -27.17 1.73 -12.69
N ARG A 12 -26.80 1.18 -13.85
CA ARG A 12 -25.84 1.76 -14.79
C ARG A 12 -26.43 3.07 -15.32
N GLY A 13 -25.71 4.17 -15.14
CA GLY A 13 -26.01 5.40 -15.85
C GLY A 13 -25.28 6.62 -15.30
N LYS A 14 -24.10 6.92 -15.89
CA LYS A 14 -23.35 8.19 -15.80
C LYS A 14 -23.09 8.70 -14.37
N THR A 15 -21.85 8.55 -13.92
CA THR A 15 -21.28 9.33 -12.80
C THR A 15 -21.34 10.82 -13.15
N VAL A 16 -22.47 11.45 -12.82
CA VAL A 16 -22.54 12.89 -12.63
C VAL A 16 -21.75 13.16 -11.38
N ASP A 17 -20.65 13.92 -11.51
CA ASP A 17 -19.87 14.44 -10.39
C ASP A 17 -20.83 14.96 -9.32
N ALA A 18 -20.93 14.25 -8.20
CA ALA A 18 -21.82 14.62 -7.11
C ALA A 18 -21.21 15.82 -6.40
N ALA A 19 -21.39 17.00 -6.99
CA ALA A 19 -20.97 18.25 -6.38
C ALA A 19 -21.54 18.33 -4.95
N LYS A 20 -20.70 18.60 -3.95
CA LYS A 20 -21.15 18.76 -2.57
C LYS A 20 -22.18 19.89 -2.49
N THR A 21 -23.44 19.53 -2.31
CA THR A 21 -24.54 20.48 -2.12
C THR A 21 -24.76 20.73 -0.63
N PHE A 22 -25.01 21.98 -0.26
CA PHE A 22 -25.47 22.33 1.08
C PHE A 22 -26.68 23.27 0.96
N VAL A 23 -27.58 23.17 1.93
CA VAL A 23 -28.81 23.97 1.97
C VAL A 23 -28.51 25.29 2.68
N LEU A 24 -28.87 26.41 2.05
CA LEU A 24 -28.75 27.73 2.68
C LEU A 24 -29.74 27.84 3.85
N PRO A 25 -29.31 28.30 5.03
CA PRO A 25 -30.08 28.17 6.28
C PRO A 25 -31.30 29.10 6.40
N ASP A 26 -31.39 30.16 5.57
CA ASP A 26 -32.35 31.25 5.79
C ASP A 26 -33.34 31.47 4.64
N LYS A 27 -34.60 31.77 5.01
CA LYS A 27 -35.69 32.09 4.08
C LYS A 27 -35.41 33.30 3.17
N CYS A 28 -34.49 34.19 3.57
CA CYS A 28 -34.10 35.37 2.77
C CYS A 28 -33.39 35.00 1.46
N PHE A 29 -32.88 33.77 1.33
CA PHE A 29 -32.25 33.27 0.10
C PHE A 29 -33.21 32.48 -0.82
N GLN A 30 -34.50 32.39 -0.49
CA GLN A 30 -35.47 31.56 -1.25
C GLN A 30 -35.97 32.19 -2.55
N LYS A 31 -35.93 33.53 -2.68
CA LYS A 31 -36.52 34.23 -3.83
C LYS A 31 -35.49 34.56 -4.91
N HIS A 32 -34.46 35.31 -4.55
CA HIS A 32 -33.45 35.80 -5.48
C HIS A 32 -32.12 35.97 -4.76
N VAL A 33 -31.08 35.39 -5.33
CA VAL A 33 -29.76 35.32 -4.72
C VAL A 33 -28.74 35.89 -5.69
N GLY A 34 -27.92 36.81 -5.19
CA GLY A 34 -26.69 37.24 -5.85
C GLY A 34 -25.51 36.45 -5.29
N CYS A 35 -24.54 36.15 -6.15
CA CYS A 35 -23.24 35.63 -5.75
C CYS A 35 -22.17 36.57 -6.31
N ALA A 36 -21.17 36.90 -5.50
CA ALA A 36 -19.99 37.61 -5.95
C ALA A 36 -18.74 36.91 -5.43
N TRP A 37 -17.71 36.81 -6.27
CA TRP A 37 -16.39 36.39 -5.84
C TRP A 37 -15.80 37.45 -4.90
N GLY A 38 -15.40 37.01 -3.71
CA GLY A 38 -14.65 37.83 -2.77
C GLY A 38 -13.14 37.74 -3.04
N ARG A 39 -12.35 38.34 -2.16
CA ARG A 39 -10.89 38.18 -2.21
C ARG A 39 -10.50 36.75 -1.81
N GLY A 40 -9.64 36.11 -2.61
CA GLY A 40 -9.13 34.76 -2.37
C GLY A 40 -10.15 33.68 -2.73
N ASN A 41 -10.20 32.59 -1.95
CA ASN A 41 -11.01 31.41 -2.22
C ASN A 41 -12.42 31.48 -1.61
N LYS A 42 -13.00 32.67 -1.62
CA LYS A 42 -14.29 32.96 -0.98
C LYS A 42 -15.25 33.53 -2.00
N PHE A 43 -16.51 33.14 -1.90
CA PHE A 43 -17.60 33.83 -2.56
C PHE A 43 -18.67 34.20 -1.54
N THR A 44 -19.28 35.36 -1.75
CA THR A 44 -20.30 35.91 -0.87
C THR A 44 -21.64 35.76 -1.54
N ILE A 45 -22.57 35.15 -0.83
CA ILE A 45 -23.97 35.04 -1.22
C ILE A 45 -24.76 36.13 -0.49
N TYR A 46 -25.58 36.85 -1.24
CA TYR A 46 -26.42 37.92 -0.70
C TYR A 46 -27.84 37.88 -1.31
N PRO A 47 -28.88 38.29 -0.57
CA PRO A 47 -30.22 38.41 -1.13
C PRO A 47 -30.26 39.55 -2.16
N ARG A 48 -30.83 39.29 -3.34
CA ARG A 48 -30.94 40.28 -4.42
C ARG A 48 -32.40 40.69 -4.60
N SER A 49 -32.74 41.97 -4.46
CA SER A 49 -34.09 42.45 -4.80
C SER A 49 -34.17 42.82 -6.30
N GLN A 50 -35.28 42.52 -6.97
CA GLN A 50 -35.52 42.92 -8.37
C GLN A 50 -35.91 44.41 -8.52
N THR A 51 -36.36 45.06 -7.44
CA THR A 51 -36.83 46.45 -7.46
C THR A 51 -35.83 47.38 -6.76
N VAL A 52 -35.24 48.31 -7.50
CA VAL A 52 -34.40 49.39 -6.98
C VAL A 52 -35.32 50.44 -6.32
N ASN A 53 -35.81 50.15 -5.11
CA ASN A 53 -36.54 51.14 -4.32
C ASN A 53 -35.53 52.08 -3.65
N LYS A 54 -35.65 53.39 -3.93
CA LYS A 54 -34.77 54.47 -3.42
C LYS A 54 -34.95 54.81 -1.93
N THR A 55 -35.76 54.04 -1.21
CA THR A 55 -36.05 54.26 0.22
C THR A 55 -35.62 53.03 1.02
N PRO A 56 -34.75 53.18 2.05
CA PRO A 56 -34.30 52.06 2.86
C PRO A 56 -35.46 51.58 3.74
N THR A 57 -36.08 50.47 3.36
CA THR A 57 -37.03 49.75 4.20
C THR A 57 -36.26 48.88 5.20
N ASP A 58 -36.38 49.23 6.48
CA ASP A 58 -35.64 48.70 7.64
C ASP A 58 -36.01 47.27 8.07
N THR A 59 -36.52 46.42 7.17
CA THR A 59 -37.21 45.17 7.55
C THR A 59 -36.84 43.92 6.74
N ALA A 60 -35.70 43.89 6.06
CA ALA A 60 -35.15 42.63 5.54
C ALA A 60 -33.84 42.30 6.26
N ASN A 61 -33.81 41.18 6.98
CA ASN A 61 -32.60 40.55 7.52
C ASN A 61 -31.62 40.26 6.37
N ASN A 62 -30.84 41.28 5.98
CA ASN A 62 -29.84 41.23 4.92
C ASN A 62 -28.61 40.49 5.43
N LYS A 63 -28.75 39.16 5.54
CA LYS A 63 -27.64 38.28 5.89
C LYS A 63 -26.74 38.10 4.68
N LEU A 64 -25.44 38.28 4.89
CA LEU A 64 -24.39 37.94 3.94
C LEU A 64 -23.80 36.60 4.35
N LEU A 65 -23.78 35.63 3.44
CA LEU A 65 -23.13 34.34 3.69
C LEU A 65 -21.80 34.30 2.95
N ASN A 66 -20.71 34.20 3.71
CA ASN A 66 -19.38 34.01 3.16
C ASN A 66 -19.06 32.54 3.09
N ILE A 67 -18.92 32.02 1.88
CA ILE A 67 -18.60 30.64 1.62
C ILE A 67 -17.16 30.56 1.20
N LYS A 68 -16.39 29.72 1.89
CA LYS A 68 -14.99 29.48 1.60
C LYS A 68 -14.86 28.05 1.13
N GLN A 69 -14.18 27.84 0.00
CA GLN A 69 -13.79 26.49 -0.38
C GLN A 69 -12.81 25.97 0.67
N ASP A 70 -13.04 24.77 1.19
CA ASP A 70 -12.03 24.16 2.03
C ASP A 70 -10.83 23.79 1.16
N ILE A 71 -9.68 24.36 1.46
CA ILE A 71 -8.44 24.14 0.71
C ILE A 71 -7.53 23.35 1.64
N LEU A 72 -7.33 22.09 1.27
CA LEU A 72 -6.49 21.11 1.96
C LEU A 72 -5.11 21.70 2.34
N LEU A 73 -4.49 22.46 1.43
CA LEU A 73 -3.18 23.10 1.63
C LEU A 73 -3.17 24.23 2.68
N PHE A 74 -4.31 24.61 3.24
CA PHE A 74 -4.34 25.55 4.36
C PHE A 74 -4.08 24.92 5.71
N THR A 75 -4.12 23.59 5.81
CA THR A 75 -3.64 22.88 7.00
C THR A 75 -2.13 23.12 7.17
N PRO A 76 -1.65 23.57 8.35
CA PRO A 76 -0.24 23.90 8.57
C PRO A 76 0.74 22.78 8.19
N ILE A 77 0.39 21.53 8.51
CA ILE A 77 1.17 20.34 8.19
C ILE A 77 1.34 20.18 6.67
N LEU A 78 0.25 20.35 5.92
CA LEU A 78 0.25 20.19 4.46
C LEU A 78 0.93 21.37 3.75
N ARG A 79 0.87 22.57 4.34
CA ARG A 79 1.66 23.71 3.86
C ARG A 79 3.16 23.46 4.03
N LYS A 80 3.57 22.87 5.15
CA LYS A 80 4.98 22.50 5.39
C LYS A 80 5.46 21.50 4.34
N LEU A 81 4.67 20.49 4.02
CA LEU A 81 4.95 19.55 2.93
C LEU A 81 5.23 20.28 1.61
N VAL A 82 4.37 21.23 1.20
CA VAL A 82 4.57 21.99 -0.05
C VAL A 82 5.86 22.81 0.00
N ASN A 83 6.14 23.47 1.11
CA ASN A 83 7.36 24.28 1.25
C ASN A 83 8.64 23.43 1.18
N GLU A 84 8.66 22.27 1.83
CA GLU A 84 9.81 21.36 1.81
C GLU A 84 9.99 20.70 0.43
N SER A 85 8.90 20.22 -0.16
CA SER A 85 8.92 19.59 -1.49
C SER A 85 9.31 20.56 -2.60
N ASN A 86 9.00 21.86 -2.48
CA ASN A 86 9.44 22.88 -3.44
C ASN A 86 10.97 22.93 -3.57
N GLY A 87 11.72 22.73 -2.48
CA GLY A 87 13.18 22.67 -2.52
C GLY A 87 13.69 21.48 -3.35
N THR A 88 13.07 20.31 -3.17
CA THR A 88 13.37 19.11 -3.98
C THR A 88 12.99 19.31 -5.44
N TYR A 89 11.85 19.93 -5.71
CA TYR A 89 11.39 20.24 -7.07
C TYR A 89 12.36 21.18 -7.82
N LEU A 90 12.79 22.27 -7.18
CA LEU A 90 13.76 23.20 -7.80
C LEU A 90 15.11 22.52 -8.06
N SER A 91 15.54 21.63 -7.16
CA SER A 91 16.74 20.82 -7.36
C SER A 91 16.58 19.83 -8.52
N LEU A 92 15.40 19.21 -8.65
CA LEU A 92 15.06 18.32 -9.76
C LEU A 92 15.06 19.05 -11.11
N GLN A 93 14.54 20.28 -11.17
CA GLN A 93 14.59 21.09 -12.40
C GLN A 93 16.03 21.31 -12.87
N LYS A 94 16.94 21.65 -11.94
CA LYS A 94 18.37 21.82 -12.25
C LYS A 94 19.01 20.50 -12.70
N ALA A 95 18.69 19.40 -12.03
CA ALA A 95 19.19 18.07 -12.41
C ALA A 95 18.68 17.64 -13.79
N ALA A 96 17.43 17.97 -14.14
CA ALA A 96 16.83 17.69 -15.44
C ALA A 96 17.44 18.54 -16.57
N GLU A 97 17.79 19.79 -16.30
CA GLU A 97 18.54 20.62 -17.25
C GLU A 97 19.95 20.06 -17.51
N ALA A 98 20.66 19.67 -16.44
CA ALA A 98 21.97 19.03 -16.55
C ALA A 98 21.91 17.66 -17.25
N ALA A 99 20.79 16.94 -17.13
CA ALA A 99 20.60 15.63 -17.74
C ALA A 99 20.57 15.65 -19.28
N LYS A 100 20.40 16.84 -19.88
CA LYS A 100 20.53 17.03 -21.34
C LYS A 100 21.97 16.81 -21.82
N VAL A 101 22.96 16.84 -20.93
CA VAL A 101 24.39 16.78 -21.25
C VAL A 101 25.07 15.53 -20.66
N SER A 102 24.63 15.05 -19.49
CA SER A 102 25.20 13.88 -18.82
C SER A 102 24.12 13.00 -18.19
N ASP A 103 24.40 11.71 -17.99
CA ASP A 103 23.51 10.83 -17.23
C ASP A 103 23.45 11.27 -15.75
N ASN A 104 22.24 11.54 -15.26
CA ASN A 104 21.97 12.00 -13.90
C ASN A 104 21.05 11.03 -13.13
N GLN A 105 20.95 9.77 -13.54
CA GLN A 105 20.02 8.80 -12.94
C GLN A 105 20.16 8.68 -11.42
N VAL A 106 21.39 8.68 -10.91
CA VAL A 106 21.67 8.60 -9.47
C VAL A 106 21.11 9.80 -8.71
N GLU A 107 21.22 11.01 -9.27
CA GLU A 107 20.68 12.22 -8.65
C GLU A 107 19.15 12.23 -8.70
N PHE A 108 18.54 11.72 -9.79
CA PHE A 108 17.08 11.56 -9.85
C PHE A 108 16.55 10.61 -8.77
N LEU A 109 17.21 9.46 -8.57
CA LEU A 109 16.84 8.52 -7.52
C LEU A 109 16.97 9.14 -6.12
N LYS A 110 18.06 9.88 -5.88
CA LYS A 110 18.29 10.58 -4.61
C LYS A 110 17.22 11.64 -4.34
N LEU A 111 16.87 12.46 -5.32
CA LEU A 111 15.82 13.47 -5.20
C LEU A 111 14.44 12.84 -5.01
N SER A 112 14.16 11.71 -5.68
CA SER A 112 12.94 10.95 -5.46
C SER A 112 12.82 10.45 -4.02
N ARG A 113 13.89 9.82 -3.50
CA ARG A 113 13.93 9.34 -2.10
C ARG A 113 13.78 10.49 -1.11
N GLN A 114 14.36 11.65 -1.40
CA GLN A 114 14.18 12.85 -0.59
C GLN A 114 12.71 13.31 -0.58
N PHE A 115 12.05 13.34 -1.75
CA PHE A 115 10.63 13.66 -1.84
C PHE A 115 9.76 12.67 -1.05
N ARG A 116 10.02 11.37 -1.18
CA ARG A 116 9.32 10.34 -0.38
C ARG A 116 9.54 10.51 1.12
N SER A 117 10.75 10.86 1.55
CA SER A 117 11.06 11.17 2.96
C SER A 117 10.26 12.38 3.47
N ILE A 118 10.11 13.43 2.66
CA ILE A 118 9.25 14.59 2.98
C ILE A 118 7.79 14.17 3.15
N ILE A 119 7.27 13.27 2.29
CA ILE A 119 5.93 12.69 2.46
C ILE A 119 5.83 11.89 3.77
N ARG A 120 6.82 11.06 4.09
CA ARG A 120 6.85 10.28 5.34
C ARG A 120 6.81 11.16 6.58
N VAL A 121 7.61 12.22 6.61
CA VAL A 121 7.58 13.21 7.70
C VAL A 121 6.20 13.88 7.78
N CYS A 122 5.56 14.19 6.65
CA CYS A 122 4.20 14.72 6.64
C CYS A 122 3.20 13.73 7.24
N LEU A 123 3.29 12.45 6.90
CA LEU A 123 2.45 11.37 7.45
C LEU A 123 2.59 11.24 8.96
N GLU A 124 3.82 11.23 9.48
CA GLU A 124 4.08 11.16 10.92
C GLU A 124 3.46 12.36 11.67
N ASN A 125 3.61 13.57 11.13
CA ASN A 125 2.99 14.77 11.70
C ASN A 125 1.46 14.71 11.67
N LEU A 126 0.86 14.18 10.58
CA LEU A 126 -0.59 13.98 10.48
C LEU A 126 -1.08 12.96 11.51
N GLN A 127 -0.36 11.85 11.69
CA GLN A 127 -0.68 10.81 12.68
C GLN A 127 -0.61 11.35 14.11
N GLU A 128 0.43 12.12 14.44
CA GLU A 128 0.56 12.76 15.75
C GLU A 128 -0.59 13.75 16.01
N ALA A 129 -0.96 14.55 15.02
CA ALA A 129 -2.10 15.47 15.11
C ALA A 129 -3.42 14.71 15.26
N ALA A 130 -3.62 13.62 14.51
CA ALA A 130 -4.83 12.81 14.56
C ALA A 130 -5.02 12.10 15.91
N ALA A 131 -3.92 11.77 16.60
CA ALA A 131 -3.97 11.20 17.95
C ALA A 131 -4.49 12.19 19.00
N LYS A 132 -4.29 13.50 18.77
CA LYS A 132 -4.69 14.59 19.69
C LYS A 132 -6.04 15.23 19.31
N ALA A 133 -6.51 15.02 18.09
CA ALA A 133 -7.74 15.61 17.57
C ALA A 133 -8.99 14.79 17.91
N GLU A 134 -10.15 15.46 17.88
CA GLU A 134 -11.46 14.84 18.10
C GLU A 134 -12.48 15.26 17.03
N GLY A 135 -13.56 14.50 16.90
CA GLY A 135 -14.67 14.81 16.00
C GLY A 135 -14.29 14.92 14.52
N ILE A 136 -14.78 15.96 13.85
CA ILE A 136 -14.64 16.16 12.39
C ILE A 136 -13.17 16.38 12.00
N GLU A 137 -12.39 17.08 12.82
CA GLU A 137 -10.98 17.34 12.55
C GLU A 137 -10.19 16.03 12.47
N LYS A 138 -10.42 15.11 13.42
CA LYS A 138 -9.81 13.78 13.40
C LYS A 138 -10.14 13.03 12.11
N ASN A 139 -11.40 13.04 11.68
CA ASN A 139 -11.81 12.35 10.45
C ASN A 139 -11.13 12.93 9.20
N ASN A 140 -10.95 14.25 9.15
CA ASN A 140 -10.22 14.90 8.07
C ASN A 140 -8.74 14.49 8.06
N LEU A 141 -8.09 14.48 9.22
CA LEU A 141 -6.70 14.05 9.35
C LEU A 141 -6.51 12.58 8.96
N LEU A 142 -7.41 11.69 9.39
CA LEU A 142 -7.40 10.28 8.99
C LEU A 142 -7.54 10.13 7.47
N SER A 143 -8.41 10.91 6.84
CA SER A 143 -8.56 10.92 5.38
C SER A 143 -7.26 11.35 4.68
N TYR A 144 -6.57 12.36 5.22
CA TYR A 144 -5.28 12.80 4.69
C TYR A 144 -4.19 11.74 4.87
N ILE A 145 -4.14 11.07 6.02
CA ILE A 145 -3.20 9.96 6.26
C ILE A 145 -3.39 8.87 5.20
N THR A 146 -4.62 8.44 4.92
CA THR A 146 -4.90 7.43 3.89
C THR A 146 -4.43 7.87 2.51
N ILE A 147 -4.68 9.13 2.12
CA ILE A 147 -4.25 9.67 0.83
C ILE A 147 -2.72 9.71 0.72
N PHE A 148 -2.04 10.31 1.70
CA PHE A 148 -0.58 10.46 1.64
C PHE A 148 0.16 9.13 1.76
N TYR A 149 -0.40 8.16 2.49
CA TYR A 149 0.15 6.80 2.53
C TYR A 149 0.02 6.13 1.16
N SER A 150 -1.13 6.30 0.48
CA SER A 150 -1.31 5.79 -0.89
C SER A 150 -0.30 6.43 -1.86
N ILE A 151 -0.09 7.75 -1.77
CA ILE A 151 0.91 8.47 -2.57
C ILE A 151 2.31 7.92 -2.30
N GLU A 152 2.70 7.74 -1.04
CA GLU A 152 4.01 7.23 -0.68
C GLU A 152 4.23 5.81 -1.20
N CYS A 153 3.21 4.94 -1.06
CA CYS A 153 3.23 3.56 -1.51
C CYS A 153 3.42 3.44 -3.02
N ILE A 154 2.65 4.21 -3.79
CA ILE A 154 2.78 4.33 -5.23
C ILE A 154 4.15 4.89 -5.62
N TRP A 155 4.58 5.98 -4.98
CA TRP A 155 5.84 6.64 -5.31
C TRP A 155 7.04 5.72 -5.08
N HIS A 156 7.05 4.98 -3.98
CA HIS A 156 8.09 4.00 -3.70
C HIS A 156 8.12 2.88 -4.75
N LEU A 157 6.96 2.41 -5.20
CA LEU A 157 6.89 1.43 -6.28
C LEU A 157 7.42 2.01 -7.61
N CYS A 158 7.07 3.27 -7.91
CA CYS A 158 7.60 3.97 -9.08
C CYS A 158 9.12 4.12 -9.04
N GLU A 159 9.70 4.39 -7.86
CA GLU A 159 11.14 4.41 -7.67
C GLU A 159 11.76 3.10 -8.13
N ILE A 160 11.22 1.96 -7.67
CA ILE A 160 11.74 0.63 -7.99
C ILE A 160 11.58 0.32 -9.50
N LEU A 161 10.40 0.60 -10.07
CA LEU A 161 10.08 0.19 -11.43
C LEU A 161 10.64 1.13 -12.51
N TYR A 162 10.79 2.42 -12.25
CA TYR A 162 11.07 3.40 -13.32
C TYR A 162 12.28 4.31 -13.06
N ILE A 163 12.72 4.45 -11.81
CA ILE A 163 13.79 5.41 -11.46
C ILE A 163 15.07 4.68 -11.05
N ASP A 164 15.00 3.61 -10.29
CA ASP A 164 16.19 2.89 -9.86
C ASP A 164 16.82 2.15 -11.04
N ASN A 165 18.14 2.03 -11.04
CA ASN A 165 18.88 1.25 -12.02
C ASN A 165 19.17 -0.13 -11.40
N ILE A 166 18.23 -1.06 -11.56
CA ILE A 166 18.29 -2.38 -10.91
C ILE A 166 19.20 -3.30 -11.72
N PRO A 167 20.25 -3.87 -11.10
CA PRO A 167 21.13 -4.83 -11.76
C PRO A 167 20.36 -6.01 -12.35
N GLY A 168 20.60 -6.32 -13.62
CA GLY A 168 19.96 -7.44 -14.32
C GLY A 168 18.44 -7.33 -14.49
N ASP A 169 17.86 -6.18 -14.14
CA ASP A 169 16.42 -5.92 -14.09
C ASP A 169 15.63 -6.81 -13.11
N ILE A 170 16.31 -7.45 -12.15
CA ILE A 170 15.68 -8.42 -11.23
C ILE A 170 15.12 -7.71 -10.01
N VAL A 171 13.79 -7.62 -9.97
CA VAL A 171 13.07 -6.74 -9.04
C VAL A 171 12.74 -7.36 -7.70
N LEU A 172 12.79 -8.70 -7.56
CA LEU A 172 12.30 -9.39 -6.35
C LEU A 172 12.87 -8.82 -5.03
N PRO A 173 14.19 -8.57 -4.87
CA PRO A 173 14.72 -8.05 -3.61
C PRO A 173 14.09 -6.70 -3.21
N TYR A 174 13.94 -5.80 -4.18
CA TYR A 174 13.35 -4.48 -4.01
C TYR A 174 11.84 -4.56 -3.75
N LEU A 175 11.15 -5.49 -4.40
CA LEU A 175 9.73 -5.73 -4.19
C LEU A 175 9.44 -6.27 -2.78
N LEU A 176 10.27 -7.19 -2.27
CA LEU A 176 10.17 -7.67 -0.89
C LEU A 176 10.45 -6.56 0.12
N GLU A 177 11.41 -5.68 -0.14
CA GLU A 177 11.65 -4.49 0.68
C GLU A 177 10.44 -3.54 0.68
N TRP A 178 9.86 -3.29 -0.49
CA TRP A 178 8.65 -2.48 -0.63
C TRP A 178 7.47 -3.06 0.18
N VAL A 179 7.22 -4.36 0.07
CA VAL A 179 6.16 -5.04 0.85
C VAL A 179 6.44 -4.88 2.35
N ARG A 180 7.65 -5.18 2.82
CA ARG A 180 8.00 -5.08 4.25
C ARG A 180 7.86 -3.65 4.79
N PHE A 181 8.22 -2.66 3.97
CA PHE A 181 8.13 -1.25 4.36
C PHE A 181 6.68 -0.76 4.48
N HIS A 182 5.80 -1.17 3.56
CA HIS A 182 4.40 -0.73 3.56
C HIS A 182 3.50 -1.61 4.44
N PHE A 183 3.85 -2.88 4.63
CA PHE A 183 3.03 -3.89 5.33
C PHE A 183 3.80 -4.62 6.44
N PRO A 184 4.28 -3.93 7.49
CA PRO A 184 5.11 -4.54 8.54
C PRO A 184 4.32 -5.39 9.57
N CYS A 185 3.10 -5.84 9.25
CA CYS A 185 2.10 -6.36 10.19
C CYS A 185 2.58 -7.51 11.08
N HIS A 186 3.46 -8.38 10.58
CA HIS A 186 3.93 -9.55 11.31
C HIS A 186 5.30 -9.35 11.99
N GLU A 187 6.02 -8.27 11.70
CA GLU A 187 7.38 -8.07 12.21
C GLU A 187 7.40 -7.84 13.73
N GLN A 188 6.44 -7.07 14.25
CA GLN A 188 6.36 -6.77 15.68
C GLN A 188 6.04 -8.03 16.50
N THR A 189 5.06 -8.82 16.05
CA THR A 189 4.70 -10.09 16.71
C THR A 189 5.85 -11.10 16.63
N ALA A 190 6.52 -11.20 15.48
CA ALA A 190 7.70 -12.07 15.35
C ALA A 190 8.81 -11.68 16.33
N ALA A 191 9.08 -10.38 16.49
CA ALA A 191 10.08 -9.89 17.45
C ALA A 191 9.70 -10.22 18.91
N GLN A 192 8.42 -10.10 19.26
CA GLN A 192 7.93 -10.44 20.60
C GLN A 192 8.09 -11.94 20.91
N LEU A 193 7.63 -12.80 20.00
CA LEU A 193 7.72 -14.26 20.15
C LEU A 193 9.17 -14.75 20.24
N LEU A 194 10.04 -14.24 19.35
CA LEU A 194 11.46 -14.58 19.36
C LEU A 194 12.18 -14.02 20.59
N GLY A 195 11.77 -12.85 21.09
CA GLY A 195 12.34 -12.25 22.30
C GLY A 195 12.04 -13.04 23.56
N ALA A 196 10.83 -13.61 23.67
CA ALA A 196 10.44 -14.46 24.80
C ALA A 196 11.25 -15.77 24.85
N CYS A 197 11.65 -16.31 23.69
CA CYS A 197 12.38 -17.59 23.58
C CYS A 197 11.66 -18.78 24.24
N GLU A 198 10.33 -18.74 24.33
CA GLU A 198 9.53 -19.76 25.03
C GLU A 198 9.12 -20.89 24.08
N ARG A 199 9.38 -22.15 24.48
CA ARG A 199 8.80 -23.32 23.81
C ARG A 199 7.31 -23.40 24.09
N GLY A 200 6.51 -23.76 23.09
CA GLY A 200 5.04 -23.70 23.21
C GLY A 200 4.45 -22.38 22.72
N SER A 201 5.23 -21.57 22.00
CA SER A 201 4.79 -20.27 21.47
C SER A 201 3.57 -20.36 20.53
N GLU A 202 3.20 -21.57 20.08
CA GLU A 202 2.00 -21.80 19.28
C GLU A 202 0.68 -21.49 19.99
N ASP A 203 0.69 -21.36 21.32
CA ASP A 203 -0.48 -20.94 22.10
C ASP A 203 -0.84 -19.46 21.86
N HIS A 204 0.07 -18.65 21.32
CA HIS A 204 -0.21 -17.28 20.91
C HIS A 204 -1.15 -17.25 19.70
N GLU A 205 -2.23 -16.48 19.76
CA GLU A 205 -3.30 -16.42 18.74
C GLU A 205 -2.74 -16.18 17.32
N ASP A 206 -1.82 -15.22 17.19
CA ASP A 206 -1.21 -14.86 15.91
C ASP A 206 0.04 -15.68 15.54
N TYR A 207 0.40 -16.74 16.26
CA TYR A 207 1.66 -17.46 16.03
C TYR A 207 1.77 -17.97 14.58
N TRP A 208 0.78 -18.74 14.12
CA TRP A 208 0.82 -19.32 12.77
C TRP A 208 0.71 -18.28 11.67
N ASP A 209 -0.04 -17.20 11.93
CA ASP A 209 -0.21 -16.12 10.98
C ASP A 209 1.07 -15.31 10.83
N THR A 210 1.81 -15.16 11.94
CA THR A 210 3.15 -14.58 11.97
C THR A 210 4.15 -15.47 11.24
N VAL A 211 4.15 -16.79 11.46
CA VAL A 211 5.03 -17.72 10.75
C VAL A 211 4.80 -17.67 9.25
N VAL A 212 3.53 -17.78 8.81
CA VAL A 212 3.15 -17.70 7.39
C VAL A 212 3.49 -16.32 6.81
N GLY A 213 3.19 -15.26 7.54
CA GLY A 213 3.53 -13.88 7.18
C GLY A 213 5.03 -13.70 6.95
N MET A 214 5.88 -14.21 7.84
CA MET A 214 7.34 -14.18 7.67
C MET A 214 7.79 -14.95 6.42
N VAL A 215 7.16 -16.09 6.08
CA VAL A 215 7.44 -16.82 4.83
C VAL A 215 7.06 -15.99 3.61
N VAL A 216 5.84 -15.44 3.57
CA VAL A 216 5.33 -14.63 2.45
C VAL A 216 6.14 -13.35 2.26
N GLN A 217 6.59 -12.72 3.34
CA GLN A 217 7.47 -11.55 3.28
C GLN A 217 8.92 -11.89 2.95
N GLY A 218 9.25 -13.16 2.71
CA GLY A 218 10.61 -13.62 2.40
C GLY A 218 11.59 -13.55 3.58
N ARG A 219 11.11 -13.43 4.82
CA ARG A 219 11.89 -13.49 6.06
C ARG A 219 12.03 -14.94 6.52
N VAL A 220 12.55 -15.78 5.63
CA VAL A 220 12.60 -17.24 5.80
C VAL A 220 13.37 -17.63 7.07
N ASP A 221 14.46 -16.96 7.39
CA ASP A 221 15.22 -17.27 8.61
C ASP A 221 14.44 -16.96 9.89
N VAL A 222 13.62 -15.89 9.88
CA VAL A 222 12.73 -15.56 11.01
C VAL A 222 11.63 -16.60 11.15
N ALA A 223 11.00 -16.99 10.04
CA ALA A 223 10.00 -18.06 10.03
C ALA A 223 10.58 -19.38 10.58
N ARG A 224 11.78 -19.75 10.16
CA ARG A 224 12.50 -20.93 10.65
C ARG A 224 12.82 -20.85 12.14
N ALA A 225 13.23 -19.68 12.63
CA ALA A 225 13.45 -19.46 14.06
C ALA A 225 12.15 -19.63 14.87
N LEU A 226 11.04 -19.08 14.37
CA LEU A 226 9.71 -19.23 14.99
C LEU A 226 9.26 -20.69 15.03
N LEU A 227 9.45 -21.45 13.94
CA LEU A 227 9.11 -22.88 13.88
C LEU A 227 9.84 -23.71 14.94
N LYS A 228 11.06 -23.32 15.33
CA LYS A 228 11.82 -23.99 16.40
C LYS A 228 11.28 -23.73 17.81
N LEU A 229 10.48 -22.67 17.99
CA LEU A 229 9.81 -22.37 19.27
C LEU A 229 8.54 -23.21 19.46
N HIS A 230 8.05 -23.89 18.43
CA HIS A 230 6.92 -24.79 18.56
C HIS A 230 7.25 -25.96 19.51
N SER A 231 6.31 -26.42 20.33
CA SER A 231 6.53 -27.57 21.23
C SER A 231 7.07 -28.82 20.50
N ALA A 232 6.48 -29.11 19.34
CA ALA A 232 6.90 -30.15 18.40
C ALA A 232 8.04 -29.76 17.42
N GLY A 233 8.78 -28.67 17.65
CA GLY A 233 9.80 -28.16 16.71
C GLY A 233 10.95 -29.14 16.42
N GLU A 234 11.17 -30.12 17.30
CA GLU A 234 12.17 -31.19 17.13
C GLU A 234 11.66 -32.43 16.37
N SER A 235 10.37 -32.48 16.04
CA SER A 235 9.77 -33.56 15.26
C SER A 235 10.29 -33.61 13.82
N ASN A 236 10.10 -34.74 13.16
CA ASN A 236 10.58 -34.96 11.80
C ASN A 236 9.85 -34.05 10.79
N GLU A 237 8.57 -33.77 11.01
CA GLU A 237 7.73 -32.91 10.19
C GLU A 237 8.25 -31.47 10.19
N PHE A 238 8.55 -30.93 11.37
CA PHE A 238 9.13 -29.58 11.51
C PHE A 238 10.53 -29.49 10.91
N LYS A 239 11.38 -30.49 11.18
CA LYS A 239 12.73 -30.57 10.58
C LYS A 239 12.68 -30.65 9.06
N LEU A 240 11.71 -31.36 8.49
CA LEU A 240 11.53 -31.46 7.04
C LEU A 240 11.19 -30.09 6.43
N VAL A 241 10.28 -29.33 7.03
CA VAL A 241 9.92 -27.98 6.57
C VAL A 241 11.08 -27.01 6.77
N ASP A 242 11.75 -27.02 7.93
CA ASP A 242 12.94 -26.18 8.19
C ASP A 242 14.03 -26.41 7.15
N ASN A 243 14.32 -27.68 6.84
CA ASN A 243 15.33 -28.04 5.85
C ASN A 243 14.94 -27.60 4.43
N SER A 244 13.65 -27.70 4.07
CA SER A 244 13.16 -27.30 2.75
C SER A 244 13.21 -25.78 2.58
N LEU A 245 12.90 -25.02 3.63
CA LEU A 245 13.07 -23.57 3.67
C LEU A 245 14.54 -23.17 3.60
N ARG A 246 15.41 -23.87 4.34
CA ARG A 246 16.86 -23.60 4.39
C ARG A 246 17.54 -23.86 3.05
N SER A 247 17.15 -24.90 2.33
CA SER A 247 17.77 -25.31 1.06
C SER A 247 17.26 -24.53 -0.15
N MET A 248 16.30 -23.63 0.04
CA MET A 248 15.72 -22.83 -1.03
C MET A 248 16.81 -22.00 -1.74
N PRO A 249 16.99 -22.16 -3.07
CA PRO A 249 17.96 -21.38 -3.82
C PRO A 249 17.59 -19.88 -3.83
N VAL A 250 18.57 -19.01 -3.64
CA VAL A 250 18.39 -17.55 -3.72
C VAL A 250 19.15 -17.03 -4.94
N TYR A 251 18.45 -16.33 -5.83
CA TYR A 251 19.08 -15.75 -7.01
C TYR A 251 19.84 -14.47 -6.63
N SER A 252 21.05 -14.34 -7.16
CA SER A 252 21.85 -13.12 -7.03
C SER A 252 22.51 -12.81 -8.37
N VAL A 253 22.31 -11.59 -8.85
CA VAL A 253 22.91 -11.09 -10.11
C VAL A 253 24.44 -11.11 -10.04
N TYR A 254 25.00 -10.91 -8.85
CA TYR A 254 26.44 -10.96 -8.59
C TYR A 254 26.93 -12.34 -8.14
N GLY A 255 26.05 -13.34 -8.10
CA GLY A 255 26.34 -14.68 -7.61
C GLY A 255 27.14 -15.57 -8.56
N GLY A 256 27.49 -15.07 -9.75
CA GLY A 256 28.30 -15.79 -10.74
C GLY A 256 27.56 -16.91 -11.49
N ILE A 257 26.33 -17.24 -11.10
CA ILE A 257 25.46 -18.21 -11.77
C ILE A 257 24.57 -17.51 -12.80
N SER A 258 24.40 -18.15 -13.95
CA SER A 258 23.44 -17.69 -14.95
C SER A 258 22.00 -17.88 -14.47
N THR A 259 21.06 -17.11 -15.03
CA THR A 259 19.63 -17.32 -14.76
C THR A 259 19.19 -18.74 -15.11
N GLY A 260 19.73 -19.34 -16.18
CA GLY A 260 19.42 -20.71 -16.58
C GLY A 260 19.86 -21.77 -15.55
N GLU A 261 21.09 -21.68 -15.05
CA GLU A 261 21.60 -22.58 -13.99
C GLU A 261 20.80 -22.43 -12.70
N PHE A 262 20.45 -21.19 -12.34
CA PHE A 262 19.57 -20.93 -11.20
C PHE A 262 18.20 -21.58 -11.40
N THR A 263 17.57 -21.41 -12.56
CA THR A 263 16.24 -21.99 -12.86
C THR A 263 16.26 -23.51 -12.75
N ILE A 264 17.35 -24.18 -13.16
CA ILE A 264 17.49 -25.63 -12.99
C ILE A 264 17.52 -26.01 -11.50
N SER A 265 18.36 -25.35 -10.71
CA SER A 265 18.47 -25.58 -9.26
C SER A 265 17.14 -25.32 -8.54
N TRP A 266 16.45 -24.23 -8.92
CA TRP A 266 15.14 -23.87 -8.39
C TRP A 266 14.07 -24.92 -8.70
N LYS A 267 13.98 -25.37 -9.97
CA LYS A 267 13.02 -26.41 -10.37
C LYS A 267 13.30 -27.75 -9.69
N HIS A 268 14.58 -28.08 -9.49
CA HIS A 268 14.96 -29.28 -8.74
C HIS A 268 14.50 -29.20 -7.27
N TRP A 269 14.76 -28.07 -6.61
CA TRP A 269 14.29 -27.82 -5.25
C TRP A 269 12.75 -27.88 -5.14
N GLN A 270 12.02 -27.27 -6.08
CA GLN A 270 10.56 -27.35 -6.13
C GLN A 270 10.06 -28.80 -6.31
N ALA A 271 10.71 -29.59 -7.16
CA ALA A 271 10.37 -31.00 -7.37
C ALA A 271 10.61 -31.83 -6.09
N GLU A 272 11.69 -31.56 -5.35
CA GLU A 272 11.96 -32.19 -4.06
C GLU A 272 10.88 -31.84 -3.03
N CYS A 273 10.50 -30.56 -2.93
CA CYS A 273 9.42 -30.11 -2.05
C CYS A 273 8.09 -30.79 -2.40
N ARG A 274 7.79 -30.94 -3.70
CA ARG A 274 6.58 -31.62 -4.18
C ARG A 274 6.57 -33.11 -3.83
N SER A 275 7.72 -33.78 -3.95
CA SER A 275 7.87 -35.17 -3.55
C SER A 275 7.60 -35.36 -2.05
N LYS A 276 8.16 -34.49 -1.22
CA LYS A 276 7.93 -34.47 0.25
C LYS A 276 6.47 -34.21 0.62
N LEU A 277 5.77 -33.35 -0.13
CA LEU A 277 4.34 -33.12 0.10
C LEU A 277 3.50 -34.36 -0.31
N SER A 278 3.86 -34.97 -1.45
CA SER A 278 3.13 -36.12 -2.01
C SER A 278 3.25 -37.39 -1.17
N SER A 279 4.34 -37.54 -0.41
CA SER A 279 4.54 -38.67 0.51
C SER A 279 3.62 -38.63 1.74
N ARG A 280 2.79 -37.59 1.89
CA ARG A 280 1.83 -37.39 2.99
C ARG A 280 2.44 -37.39 4.39
N VAL A 281 3.75 -37.16 4.50
CA VAL A 281 4.46 -37.04 5.79
C VAL A 281 3.90 -35.88 6.63
N LEU A 282 3.36 -34.83 6.00
CA LEU A 282 2.78 -33.66 6.67
C LEU A 282 1.26 -33.73 6.88
N ALA A 283 0.60 -34.86 6.58
CA ALA A 283 -0.86 -34.96 6.60
C ALA A 283 -1.48 -34.72 8.00
N SER A 284 -0.71 -34.95 9.07
CA SER A 284 -1.12 -34.66 10.46
C SER A 284 -0.87 -33.20 10.89
N GLN A 285 -0.17 -32.40 10.06
CA GLN A 285 0.29 -31.05 10.37
C GLN A 285 -0.18 -30.05 9.29
N PRO A 286 -1.46 -29.65 9.28
CA PRO A 286 -2.05 -28.84 8.21
C PRO A 286 -1.38 -27.47 8.04
N LYS A 287 -0.84 -26.89 9.11
CA LYS A 287 -0.11 -25.60 9.06
C LYS A 287 1.24 -25.74 8.37
N LEU A 288 1.96 -26.84 8.61
CA LEU A 288 3.21 -27.15 7.91
C LEU A 288 2.95 -27.52 6.45
N GLU A 289 1.87 -28.24 6.18
CA GLU A 289 1.41 -28.53 4.82
C GLU A 289 1.11 -27.24 4.05
N LEU A 290 0.43 -26.28 4.68
CA LEU A 290 0.17 -24.95 4.12
C LEU A 290 1.46 -24.22 3.76
N ILE A 291 2.44 -24.18 4.67
CA ILE A 291 3.75 -23.56 4.40
C ILE A 291 4.42 -24.21 3.19
N MET A 292 4.43 -25.55 3.13
CA MET A 292 4.99 -26.28 1.98
C MET A 292 4.26 -25.97 0.67
N LYS A 293 2.93 -25.82 0.68
CA LYS A 293 2.17 -25.41 -0.51
C LYS A 293 2.48 -23.98 -0.93
N ILE A 294 2.63 -23.06 0.02
CA ILE A 294 3.01 -21.66 -0.24
C ILE A 294 4.38 -21.59 -0.91
N ILE A 295 5.40 -22.26 -0.36
CA ILE A 295 6.76 -22.19 -0.91
C ILE A 295 6.90 -22.86 -2.29
N MET A 296 5.96 -23.73 -2.65
CA MET A 296 5.85 -24.30 -3.99
C MET A 296 5.09 -23.41 -4.98
N GLY A 297 4.56 -22.26 -4.55
CA GLY A 297 3.77 -21.37 -5.38
C GLY A 297 2.37 -21.90 -5.71
N ASP A 298 1.75 -22.67 -4.81
CA ASP A 298 0.37 -23.16 -4.99
C ASP A 298 -0.64 -22.01 -4.86
N TYR A 299 -1.38 -21.73 -5.94
CA TYR A 299 -2.40 -20.68 -5.99
C TYR A 299 -3.46 -20.85 -4.88
N SER A 300 -3.93 -22.08 -4.63
CA SER A 300 -4.98 -22.34 -3.64
C SER A 300 -4.51 -22.06 -2.21
N ALA A 301 -3.22 -22.26 -1.94
CA ALA A 301 -2.62 -21.95 -0.65
C ALA A 301 -2.55 -20.43 -0.42
N PHE A 302 -2.15 -19.67 -1.43
CA PHE A 302 -2.17 -18.20 -1.37
C PHE A 302 -3.59 -17.63 -1.26
N GLU A 303 -4.54 -18.20 -2.01
CA GLU A 303 -5.95 -17.85 -1.89
C GLU A 303 -6.49 -18.09 -0.46
N SER A 304 -6.11 -19.19 0.18
CA SER A 304 -6.54 -19.53 1.54
C SER A 304 -6.07 -18.54 2.62
N ILE A 305 -4.95 -17.84 2.38
CA ILE A 305 -4.39 -16.85 3.32
C ILE A 305 -4.76 -15.41 2.95
N ARG A 306 -5.27 -15.18 1.73
CA ARG A 306 -5.54 -13.84 1.17
C ARG A 306 -6.41 -12.97 2.06
N SER A 307 -7.38 -13.54 2.75
CA SER A 307 -8.31 -12.81 3.63
C SER A 307 -7.65 -12.16 4.85
N LYS A 308 -6.42 -12.57 5.19
CA LYS A 308 -5.64 -12.03 6.31
C LYS A 308 -4.85 -10.78 5.95
N TYR A 309 -4.76 -10.47 4.66
CA TYR A 309 -4.04 -9.33 4.12
C TYR A 309 -5.02 -8.24 3.70
N SER A 310 -4.68 -6.97 3.98
CA SER A 310 -5.53 -5.84 3.62
C SER A 310 -5.62 -5.64 2.10
N SER A 311 -4.51 -5.82 1.42
CA SER A 311 -4.35 -5.59 -0.02
C SER A 311 -3.80 -6.82 -0.73
N TRP A 312 -4.16 -6.98 -2.02
CA TRP A 312 -3.66 -8.12 -2.80
C TRP A 312 -2.16 -8.01 -3.08
N PHE A 313 -1.62 -6.80 -3.09
CA PHE A 313 -0.21 -6.55 -3.34
C PHE A 313 0.69 -6.73 -2.10
N ASP A 314 0.11 -6.97 -0.93
CA ASP A 314 0.84 -7.38 0.28
C ASP A 314 1.46 -8.77 0.09
N ILE A 315 0.72 -9.69 -0.56
CA ILE A 315 1.22 -11.05 -0.87
C ILE A 315 2.06 -11.13 -2.15
N LEU A 316 2.15 -10.05 -2.93
CA LEU A 316 2.79 -10.06 -4.25
C LEU A 316 4.27 -10.45 -4.18
N GLY A 317 5.00 -9.92 -3.20
CA GLY A 317 6.42 -10.25 -3.00
C GLY A 317 6.63 -11.75 -2.78
N GLY A 318 5.82 -12.37 -1.93
CA GLY A 318 5.86 -13.81 -1.68
C GLY A 318 5.43 -14.63 -2.90
N TRP A 319 4.41 -14.18 -3.62
CA TRP A 319 3.99 -14.84 -4.86
C TRP A 319 5.12 -14.88 -5.89
N VAL A 320 5.74 -13.73 -6.17
CA VAL A 320 6.87 -13.64 -7.11
C VAL A 320 8.05 -14.48 -6.62
N MET A 321 8.35 -14.44 -5.32
CA MET A 321 9.43 -15.22 -4.71
C MET A 321 9.29 -16.72 -4.96
N PHE A 322 8.09 -17.27 -4.84
CA PHE A 322 7.86 -18.71 -4.94
C PHE A 322 7.45 -19.19 -6.35
N THR A 323 7.06 -18.29 -7.25
CA THR A 323 6.63 -18.65 -8.62
C THR A 323 7.65 -18.26 -9.69
N ALA A 324 8.30 -17.11 -9.56
CA ALA A 324 9.24 -16.58 -10.56
C ALA A 324 10.23 -15.60 -9.90
N PRO A 325 11.19 -16.07 -9.08
CA PRO A 325 12.11 -15.18 -8.35
C PRO A 325 13.11 -14.41 -9.22
N TRP A 326 13.22 -14.77 -10.50
CA TRP A 326 13.99 -14.08 -11.53
C TRP A 326 13.16 -13.10 -12.35
N SER A 327 11.92 -12.79 -11.94
CA SER A 327 11.04 -11.88 -12.68
C SER A 327 11.70 -10.54 -12.90
N ARG A 328 11.55 -10.03 -14.13
CA ARG A 328 11.93 -8.66 -14.50
C ARG A 328 10.76 -7.70 -14.37
N ARG A 329 11.03 -6.38 -14.43
CA ARG A 329 10.01 -5.33 -14.28
C ARG A 329 8.78 -5.56 -15.16
N HIS A 330 9.01 -5.83 -16.45
CA HIS A 330 7.96 -6.01 -17.45
C HIS A 330 7.19 -7.33 -17.34
N GLU A 331 7.62 -8.25 -16.47
CA GLU A 331 7.00 -9.56 -16.28
C GLU A 331 6.06 -9.59 -15.06
N LEU A 332 6.01 -8.49 -14.29
CA LEU A 332 5.21 -8.41 -13.06
C LEU A 332 3.69 -8.38 -13.30
N GLY A 333 3.22 -8.00 -14.49
CA GLY A 333 1.79 -7.93 -14.80
C GLY A 333 1.06 -9.26 -14.57
N ALA A 334 1.70 -10.39 -14.93
CA ALA A 334 1.11 -11.71 -14.69
C ALA A 334 0.99 -12.06 -13.20
N ALA A 335 2.00 -11.69 -12.40
CA ALA A 335 1.98 -11.84 -10.95
C ALA A 335 0.90 -10.94 -10.31
N ALA A 336 0.79 -9.69 -10.78
CA ALA A 336 -0.25 -8.77 -10.34
C ALA A 336 -1.66 -9.30 -10.63
N ALA A 337 -1.90 -9.80 -11.84
CA ALA A 337 -3.17 -10.41 -12.22
C ALA A 337 -3.52 -11.63 -11.37
N ALA A 338 -2.53 -12.50 -11.08
CA ALA A 338 -2.73 -13.67 -10.23
C ALA A 338 -3.13 -13.27 -8.80
N CYS A 339 -2.35 -12.41 -8.14
CA CYS A 339 -2.64 -11.97 -6.77
C CYS A 339 -3.97 -11.21 -6.66
N ALA A 340 -4.27 -10.38 -7.65
CA ALA A 340 -5.54 -9.67 -7.77
C ALA A 340 -6.75 -10.60 -7.88
N GLY A 341 -6.57 -11.75 -8.54
CA GLY A 341 -7.61 -12.74 -8.76
C GLY A 341 -7.98 -13.56 -7.51
N MET A 342 -7.08 -13.65 -6.52
CA MET A 342 -7.24 -14.53 -5.35
C MET A 342 -8.36 -14.12 -4.40
N GLN A 343 -8.84 -12.87 -4.41
CA GLN A 343 -10.10 -12.52 -3.77
C GLN A 343 -10.57 -11.13 -4.22
N ALA A 344 -11.80 -11.05 -4.71
CA ALA A 344 -12.44 -9.79 -5.10
C ALA A 344 -13.11 -9.13 -3.89
N THR A 345 -12.33 -8.57 -2.97
CA THR A 345 -12.85 -7.55 -2.05
C THR A 345 -12.73 -6.17 -2.72
N GLY A 346 -13.56 -5.21 -2.29
CA GLY A 346 -13.79 -3.95 -2.99
C GLY A 346 -12.52 -3.30 -3.53
N ARG A 347 -12.51 -2.99 -4.83
CA ARG A 347 -11.38 -2.34 -5.50
C ARG A 347 -11.23 -0.92 -4.97
N SER A 348 -10.09 -0.62 -4.36
CA SER A 348 -9.69 0.74 -4.05
C SER A 348 -8.97 1.37 -5.24
N HIS A 349 -8.94 2.70 -5.30
CA HIS A 349 -8.13 3.41 -6.30
C HIS A 349 -6.64 3.03 -6.25
N LEU A 350 -6.12 2.73 -5.05
CA LEU A 350 -4.75 2.27 -4.86
C LEU A 350 -4.52 0.90 -5.54
N ASP A 351 -5.50 -0.01 -5.50
CA ASP A 351 -5.40 -1.32 -6.16
C ASP A 351 -5.28 -1.19 -7.68
N ASP A 352 -5.99 -0.24 -8.28
CA ASP A 352 -5.98 -0.01 -9.72
C ASP A 352 -4.65 0.65 -10.13
N MET A 353 -4.18 1.65 -9.37
CA MET A 353 -2.89 2.31 -9.65
C MET A 353 -1.71 1.34 -9.51
N VAL A 354 -1.67 0.53 -8.43
CA VAL A 354 -0.59 -0.47 -8.25
C VAL A 354 -0.58 -1.48 -9.39
N ARG A 355 -1.76 -1.92 -9.86
CA ARG A 355 -1.86 -2.82 -11.01
C ARG A 355 -1.34 -2.18 -12.29
N ALA A 356 -1.76 -0.96 -12.60
CA ALA A 356 -1.31 -0.22 -13.78
C ALA A 356 0.23 -0.10 -13.82
N LEU A 357 0.85 0.25 -12.69
CA LEU A 357 2.31 0.33 -12.57
C LEU A 357 3.00 -1.01 -12.83
N LEU A 358 2.45 -2.11 -12.30
CA LEU A 358 3.01 -3.45 -12.52
C LEU A 358 2.79 -3.98 -13.94
N GLU A 359 1.79 -3.46 -14.65
CA GLU A 359 1.52 -3.72 -16.07
C GLU A 359 2.34 -2.80 -17.01
N GLY A 360 3.03 -1.80 -16.47
CA GLY A 360 3.82 -0.85 -17.24
C GLY A 360 3.04 0.37 -17.75
N ASP A 361 1.80 0.57 -17.34
CA ASP A 361 0.96 1.71 -17.71
C ASP A 361 1.11 2.85 -16.70
N LEU A 362 2.15 3.67 -16.87
CA LEU A 362 2.44 4.81 -16.00
C LEU A 362 1.48 6.01 -16.23
N HIS A 363 0.74 6.03 -17.34
CA HIS A 363 -0.08 7.18 -17.73
C HIS A 363 -1.51 7.15 -17.20
N GLN A 364 -2.01 5.96 -16.82
CA GLN A 364 -3.26 5.80 -16.07
C GLN A 364 -3.11 6.30 -14.63
#